data_AF-A0A7W9CKT1-F1
#
_entry.id   AF-A0A7W9CKT1-F1
#
_cell.length_a   1.000
_cell.length_b   1.000
_cell.length_c   1.000
_cell.angle_alpha   90.00
_cell.angle_beta   90.00
_cell.angle_gamma   90.00
#
_symmetry.space_group_name_H-M   'P 1'
#
loop_
_entity.id
_entity.type
_entity.pdbx_description
1 polymer ?
#
loop_
_entity_poly.entity_id
_entity_poly.type
_entity_poly.pdbx_seq_one_letter_code
_entity_poly.pdbx_strand_id
1 'polypeptide(L)'
;MSIDQSNDKTDLDAAHGPDAHGQAAMLLIESLIHGLISRQVITVADAVDIVDTAIEVKIDGAADRGDSPASLRQSLGLLDAIGNSLSRDVLLD
;
A
#
# COMPACT_ATOMS: atom_id res chain seq x y z
N MET A 1 37.57 36.70 0.20
CA MET A 1 36.94 35.59 0.94
C MET A 1 35.57 35.37 0.32
N SER A 2 35.47 34.44 -0.62
CA SER A 2 34.20 34.08 -1.26
C SER A 2 33.79 32.73 -0.70
N ILE A 3 32.61 32.67 -0.10
CA ILE A 3 32.04 31.46 0.49
C ILE A 3 31.47 30.65 -0.66
N ASP A 4 32.11 29.53 -0.98
CA ASP A 4 31.58 28.53 -1.89
C ASP A 4 30.69 27.58 -1.08
N GLN A 5 29.39 27.86 -1.06
CA GLN A 5 28.38 26.94 -0.54
C GLN A 5 27.95 26.00 -1.68
N SER A 6 28.76 24.97 -1.91
CA SER A 6 28.29 23.78 -2.63
C SER A 6 27.27 23.06 -1.75
N ASN A 7 25.99 23.38 -1.97
CA ASN A 7 24.87 22.68 -1.38
C ASN A 7 24.66 21.39 -2.16
N ASP A 8 25.39 20.35 -1.77
CA ASP A 8 25.25 18.99 -2.28
C ASP A 8 23.92 18.40 -1.77
N LYS A 9 22.82 18.87 -2.35
CA LYS A 9 21.47 18.32 -2.16
C LYS A 9 21.28 17.12 -3.09
N THR A 10 22.02 16.06 -2.82
CA THR A 10 21.71 14.75 -3.39
C THR A 10 21.18 13.85 -2.29
N ASP A 11 19.95 14.14 -1.86
CA ASP A 11 18.98 13.14 -1.35
C ASP A 11 18.55 12.22 -2.52
N LEU A 12 19.54 11.67 -3.22
CA LEU A 12 19.40 10.68 -4.27
C LEU A 12 19.57 9.32 -3.59
N ASP A 13 18.45 8.74 -3.15
CA ASP A 13 18.20 7.29 -3.00
C ASP A 13 17.25 6.95 -1.84
N ALA A 14 16.05 7.53 -1.86
CA ALA A 14 14.87 6.89 -1.26
C ALA A 14 14.41 5.67 -2.10
N ALA A 15 15.37 4.87 -2.58
CA ALA A 15 15.15 3.54 -3.06
C ALA A 15 14.94 2.61 -1.85
N HIS A 16 14.30 1.46 -2.07
CA HIS A 16 14.20 0.28 -1.19
C HIS A 16 12.87 0.08 -0.44
N GLY A 17 11.81 -0.20 -1.21
CA GLY A 17 10.65 -0.98 -0.74
C GLY A 17 9.86 -0.37 0.43
N PRO A 18 8.86 -1.09 0.96
CA PRO A 18 8.32 -0.77 2.27
C PRO A 18 9.45 -1.01 3.28
N ASP A 19 9.74 -0.01 4.11
CA ASP A 19 10.63 -0.22 5.25
C ASP A 19 10.03 -1.28 6.21
N ALA A 20 10.77 -1.65 7.26
CA ALA A 20 10.30 -2.66 8.21
C ALA A 20 8.92 -2.31 8.82
N HIS A 21 8.59 -1.02 8.95
CA HIS A 21 7.29 -0.58 9.45
C HIS A 21 6.19 -0.81 8.41
N GLY A 22 6.46 -0.50 7.14
CA GLY A 22 5.53 -0.75 6.04
C GLY A 22 5.18 -2.24 5.90
N GLN A 23 6.16 -3.13 6.00
CA GLN A 23 5.92 -4.58 5.96
C GLN A 23 5.11 -5.06 7.18
N ALA A 24 5.45 -4.58 8.38
CA ALA A 24 4.72 -4.96 9.60
C ALA A 24 3.27 -4.46 9.58
N ALA A 25 3.03 -3.24 9.10
CA ALA A 25 1.70 -2.68 8.96
C ALA A 25 0.86 -3.46 7.94
N MET A 26 1.45 -3.82 6.80
CA MET A 26 0.78 -4.62 5.78
C MET A 26 0.35 -5.99 6.32
N LEU A 27 1.28 -6.70 6.98
CA LEU A 27 0.99 -8.01 7.58
C LEU A 27 -0.09 -7.93 8.66
N LEU A 28 -0.07 -6.86 9.47
CA LEU A 28 -1.06 -6.63 10.51
C LEU A 28 -2.46 -6.41 9.92
N ILE A 29 -2.56 -5.59 8.86
CA ILE A 29 -3.83 -5.32 8.18
C ILE A 29 -4.37 -6.58 7.52
N GLU A 30 -3.51 -7.34 6.83
CA GLU A 30 -3.88 -8.62 6.22
C GLU A 30 -4.42 -9.59 7.29
N SER A 31 -3.68 -9.76 8.39
CA SER A 31 -4.10 -10.61 9.52
C SER A 31 -5.42 -10.17 10.15
N LEU A 32 -5.65 -8.85 10.24
CA LEU A 32 -6.90 -8.29 10.75
C LEU A 32 -8.07 -8.65 9.84
N ILE A 33 -7.94 -8.46 8.52
CA ILE A 33 -9.01 -8.73 7.56
C ILE A 33 -9.36 -10.22 7.56
N HIS A 34 -8.36 -11.11 7.52
CA HIS A 34 -8.58 -12.55 7.69
C HIS A 34 -9.32 -12.87 9.00
N GLY A 35 -8.94 -12.22 10.11
CA GLY A 35 -9.62 -12.38 11.39
C GLY A 35 -11.09 -11.94 11.37
N LEU A 36 -11.43 -10.89 10.62
CA LEU A 36 -12.81 -10.41 10.46
C LEU A 36 -13.65 -11.36 9.59
N ILE A 37 -13.07 -11.89 8.52
CA ILE A 37 -13.69 -12.92 7.66
C ILE A 37 -13.96 -14.19 8.47
N SER A 38 -12.95 -14.70 9.19
CA SER A 38 -13.07 -15.91 10.01
C SER A 38 -14.13 -15.80 11.11
N ARG A 39 -14.36 -14.57 11.62
CA ARG A 39 -15.41 -14.27 12.60
C ARG A 39 -16.76 -13.93 11.98
N GLN A 40 -16.88 -13.99 10.65
CA GLN A 40 -18.07 -13.64 9.88
C GLN A 40 -18.57 -12.21 10.15
N VAL A 41 -17.65 -11.28 10.47
CA VAL A 41 -17.98 -9.85 10.65
C VAL A 41 -18.16 -9.18 9.29
N ILE A 42 -17.37 -9.58 8.31
CA ILE A 42 -17.45 -9.19 6.90
C ILE A 42 -17.36 -10.44 6.04
N THR A 43 -17.89 -10.38 4.82
CA THR A 43 -17.68 -11.42 3.81
C THR A 43 -16.37 -11.20 3.08
N VAL A 44 -15.91 -12.21 2.32
CA VAL A 44 -14.75 -12.04 1.45
C VAL A 44 -15.03 -11.02 0.34
N ALA A 45 -16.27 -10.95 -0.16
CA ALA A 45 -16.66 -9.94 -1.14
C ALA A 45 -16.52 -8.52 -0.56
N ASP A 46 -16.98 -8.30 0.67
CA ASP A 46 -16.79 -7.01 1.36
C ASP A 46 -15.31 -6.65 1.50
N ALA A 47 -14.44 -7.64 1.76
CA ALA A 47 -13.01 -7.42 1.89
C ALA A 47 -12.35 -7.04 0.54
N VAL A 48 -12.77 -7.65 -0.57
CA VAL A 48 -12.32 -7.30 -1.92
C VAL A 48 -12.79 -5.89 -2.29
N ASP A 49 -14.07 -5.56 -2.03
CA ASP A 49 -14.64 -4.24 -2.30
C ASP A 49 -13.91 -3.12 -1.54
N ILE A 50 -13.45 -3.39 -0.30
CA ILE A 50 -12.62 -2.46 0.48
C ILE A 50 -11.28 -2.18 -0.23
N VAL A 51 -10.63 -3.22 -0.77
CA VAL A 51 -9.35 -3.07 -1.48
C VAL A 51 -9.55 -2.31 -2.79
N ASP A 52 -10.60 -2.61 -3.55
CA ASP A 52 -10.92 -1.91 -4.79
C ASP A 52 -11.20 -0.43 -4.52
N THR A 53 -11.98 -0.13 -3.48
CA THR A 53 -12.20 1.26 -3.03
C THR A 53 -10.89 1.95 -2.67
N ALA A 54 -9.96 1.27 -1.99
CA ALA A 54 -8.66 1.83 -1.65
C ALA A 54 -7.80 2.11 -2.89
N ILE A 55 -7.88 1.26 -3.92
CA ILE A 55 -7.22 1.44 -5.22
C ILE A 55 -7.77 2.70 -5.91
N GLU A 56 -9.10 2.82 -6.02
CA GLU A 56 -9.76 3.98 -6.62
C GLU A 56 -9.35 5.28 -5.92
N VAL A 57 -9.46 5.32 -4.58
CA VAL A 57 -9.05 6.49 -3.78
C VAL A 57 -7.57 6.81 -3.94
N LYS A 58 -6.71 5.79 -4.09
CA LYS A 58 -5.27 6.00 -4.31
C LYS A 58 -5.01 6.62 -5.68
N ILE A 59 -5.69 6.15 -6.73
CA ILE A 59 -5.60 6.67 -8.09
C ILE A 59 -6.10 8.11 -8.14
N ASP A 60 -7.32 8.37 -7.64
CA ASP A 60 -7.98 9.66 -7.74
C ASP A 60 -7.21 10.76 -7.00
N GLY A 61 -6.70 10.47 -5.81
CA GLY A 61 -5.93 11.44 -5.03
C GLY A 61 -4.44 11.48 -5.36
N ALA A 62 -3.92 10.69 -6.31
CA ALA A 62 -2.49 10.67 -6.63
C ALA A 62 -2.00 12.03 -7.18
N ALA A 63 -2.82 12.66 -8.03
CA ALA A 63 -2.54 13.97 -8.60
C ALA A 63 -2.53 15.06 -7.52
N ASP A 64 -3.48 15.01 -6.59
CA ASP A 64 -3.65 16.01 -5.53
C ASP A 64 -2.56 15.91 -4.45
N ARG A 65 -2.05 14.70 -4.20
CA ARG A 65 -1.00 14.44 -3.19
C ARG A 65 0.41 14.67 -3.71
N GLY A 66 0.57 14.94 -5.01
CA GLY A 66 1.89 15.06 -5.64
C GLY A 66 2.67 13.75 -5.64
N ASP A 67 1.98 12.61 -5.62
CA ASP A 67 2.62 11.30 -5.63
C ASP A 67 3.44 11.13 -6.91
N SER A 68 4.68 10.66 -6.77
CA SER A 68 5.46 10.30 -7.95
C SER A 68 4.80 9.09 -8.64
N PRO A 69 4.89 8.96 -9.98
CA PRO A 69 4.37 7.79 -10.69
C PRO A 69 4.94 6.46 -10.20
N ALA A 70 6.14 6.48 -9.60
CA ALA A 70 6.76 5.31 -8.99
C ALA A 70 6.08 4.94 -7.66
N SER A 71 5.83 5.92 -6.78
CA SER A 71 5.14 5.70 -5.49
C SER A 71 3.70 5.23 -5.69
N LEU A 72 3.00 5.78 -6.70
CA LEU A 72 1.67 5.33 -7.07
C LEU A 72 1.69 3.86 -7.51
N ARG A 73 2.57 3.49 -8.45
CA ARG A 73 2.71 2.09 -8.90
C ARG A 73 3.03 1.14 -7.77
N GLN A 74 3.92 1.53 -6.86
CA GLN A 74 4.27 0.71 -5.70
C GLN A 74 3.05 0.49 -4.80
N SER A 75 2.32 1.56 -4.50
CA SER A 75 1.12 1.49 -3.65
C SER A 75 0.04 0.61 -4.29
N LEU A 76 -0.19 0.75 -5.59
CA LEU A 76 -1.14 -0.09 -6.34
C LEU A 76 -0.72 -1.56 -6.36
N GLY A 77 0.56 -1.85 -6.54
CA GLY A 77 1.06 -3.23 -6.47
C GLY A 77 0.88 -3.88 -5.10
N LEU A 78 1.00 -3.11 -4.02
CA LEU A 78 0.75 -3.61 -2.66
C LEU A 78 -0.74 -3.88 -2.43
N LEU A 79 -1.62 -2.96 -2.85
CA LEU A 79 -3.07 -3.14 -2.74
C LEU A 79 -3.56 -4.35 -3.56
N ASP A 80 -3.03 -4.52 -4.77
CA ASP A 80 -3.33 -5.68 -5.62
C ASP A 80 -2.85 -6.99 -4.99
N ALA A 81 -1.66 -7.01 -4.37
CA ALA A 81 -1.18 -8.18 -3.63
C ALA A 81 -2.11 -8.54 -2.46
N ILE A 82 -2.63 -7.55 -1.73
CA ILE A 82 -3.59 -7.76 -0.64
C ILE A 82 -4.91 -8.33 -1.19
N GLY A 83 -5.49 -7.72 -2.23
CA GLY A 83 -6.74 -8.21 -2.83
C GLY A 83 -6.63 -9.65 -3.35
N ASN A 84 -5.50 -9.99 -3.96
CA ASN A 84 -5.20 -11.35 -4.41
C ASN A 84 -5.01 -12.35 -3.26
N SER A 85 -4.49 -11.92 -2.10
CA SER A 85 -4.37 -12.76 -0.91
C SER A 85 -5.76 -13.08 -0.34
N LEU A 86 -6.57 -12.04 -0.14
CA LEU A 86 -7.92 -12.15 0.42
C LEU A 86 -8.86 -12.98 -0.47
N SER A 87 -8.74 -12.85 -1.79
CA SER A 87 -9.56 -13.64 -2.73
C SER A 87 -9.31 -15.15 -2.61
N ARG A 88 -8.20 -15.59 -2.02
CA ARG A 88 -7.92 -17.01 -1.79
C ARG A 88 -8.71 -17.59 -0.62
N ASP A 89 -9.18 -16.75 0.30
CA ASP A 89 -10.06 -17.20 1.39
C ASP A 89 -11.41 -17.70 0.86
N VAL A 90 -11.84 -17.24 -0.32
CA VAL A 90 -13.02 -17.77 -1.02
C VAL A 90 -12.88 -19.26 -1.34
N LEU A 91 -11.65 -19.77 -1.50
CA LEU A 91 -11.41 -21.13 -1.99
C LEU A 91 -11.28 -22.19 -0.87
N LEU A 92 -11.37 -21.80 0.40
CA LEU A 92 -11.17 -22.69 1.54
C LEU A 92 -12.46 -23.16 2.24
N ASP A 93 -13.63 -22.91 1.65
CA ASP A 93 -14.95 -23.39 2.13
C ASP A 93 -15.44 -24.62 1.35
#